data_AF-A0A0A9F6M8-F1
#
_entry.id   AF-A0A0A9F6M8-F1
#
_cell.length_a   1.000
_cell.length_b   1.000
_cell.length_c   1.000
_cell.angle_alpha   90.00
_cell.angle_beta   90.00
_cell.angle_gamma   90.00
#
_symmetry.space_group_name_H-M   'P 1'
#
loop_
_entity.id
_entity.type
_entity.pdbx_description
1 polymer ?
#
loop_
_entity_poly.entity_id
_entity_poly.type
_entity_poly.pdbx_seq_one_letter_code
_entity_poly.pdbx_strand_id
1 'polypeptide(L)'
;MRSLLSTLQYVLWPESGCKPIPLVDIIDEAAVKKAYQKALLFLHPDKLQQRGAAMHQKFIAEKVFDILQESWKEINSVTFG
;
A
#
# COMPACT_ATOMS: atom_id res chain seq x y z
N MET A 1 -1.92 -10.29 -1.33
CA MET A 1 -2.42 -8.92 -1.07
C MET A 1 -2.76 -8.61 0.38
N ARG A 2 -3.68 -9.34 1.03
CA ARG A 2 -4.10 -9.04 2.42
C ARG A 2 -2.92 -8.91 3.37
N SER A 3 -1.99 -9.86 3.33
CA SER A 3 -0.76 -9.83 4.14
C SER A 3 0.05 -8.56 3.91
N LEU A 4 0.34 -8.20 2.65
CA LEU A 4 1.07 -6.99 2.30
C LEU A 4 0.41 -5.72 2.86
N LEU A 5 -0.90 -5.57 2.68
CA LEU A 5 -1.64 -4.42 3.19
C LEU A 5 -1.64 -4.35 4.73
N SER A 6 -1.75 -5.49 5.41
CA SER A 6 -1.77 -5.58 6.87
C SER A 6 -0.41 -5.34 7.54
N THR A 7 0.68 -5.33 6.77
CA THR A 7 2.06 -5.21 7.27
C THR A 7 2.80 -3.97 6.76
N LEU A 8 2.13 -3.05 6.04
CA LEU A 8 2.74 -1.82 5.52
C LEU A 8 3.42 -0.97 6.61
N GLN A 9 2.89 -0.98 7.84
CA GLN A 9 3.46 -0.26 8.98
C GLN A 9 4.88 -0.70 9.35
N TYR A 10 5.32 -1.90 8.95
CA TYR A 10 6.66 -2.41 9.27
C TYR A 10 7.72 -2.00 8.24
N VAL A 11 7.31 -1.66 7.03
CA VAL A 11 8.22 -1.29 5.93
C VAL A 11 8.27 0.22 5.70
N LEU A 12 7.24 0.94 6.15
CA LEU A 12 7.21 2.39 6.12
C LEU A 12 7.89 2.97 7.36
N TRP A 13 8.23 4.25 7.29
CA TRP A 13 8.86 4.97 8.38
C TRP A 13 7.85 5.32 9.50
N PRO A 14 8.30 5.47 10.77
CA PRO A 14 7.41 5.72 11.91
C PRO A 14 6.53 6.97 11.74
N GLU A 15 7.06 8.03 11.13
CA GLU A 15 6.38 9.32 10.95
C GLU A 15 5.43 9.32 9.73
N SER A 16 5.32 8.20 9.01
CA SER A 16 4.44 8.08 7.85
C SER A 16 2.97 8.26 8.25
N GLY A 17 2.60 7.88 9.48
CA GLY A 17 1.20 7.85 9.91
C GLY A 17 0.42 6.67 9.33
N CYS A 18 1.11 5.69 8.72
CA CYS A 18 0.51 4.44 8.29
C CYS A 18 0.06 3.65 9.53
N LYS A 19 -1.25 3.45 9.66
CA LYS A 19 -1.82 2.63 10.73
C LYS A 19 -1.85 1.16 10.31
N PRO A 20 -1.57 0.22 11.22
CA PRO A 20 -1.76 -1.20 10.94
C PRO A 20 -3.22 -1.44 10.54
N ILE A 21 -3.41 -2.27 9.51
CA ILE A 21 -4.73 -2.69 9.05
C ILE A 21 -4.95 -4.12 9.55
N PRO A 22 -5.88 -4.37 10.50
CA PRO A 22 -6.20 -5.71 10.95
C PRO A 22 -6.66 -6.58 9.78
N LEU A 23 -6.21 -7.84 9.73
CA LEU A 23 -6.67 -8.79 8.69
C LEU A 23 -8.19 -8.99 8.71
N VAL A 24 -8.82 -8.84 9.89
CA VAL A 24 -10.27 -8.95 10.08
C VAL A 24 -11.04 -7.85 9.32
N ASP A 25 -10.40 -6.70 9.09
CA ASP A 25 -11.00 -5.56 8.41
C ASP A 25 -10.83 -5.62 6.88
N ILE A 26 -10.11 -6.62 6.37
CA ILE A 26 -9.83 -6.81 4.94
C ILE A 26 -10.09 -8.25 4.47
N ILE A 27 -11.19 -8.85 4.95
CA ILE A 27 -11.59 -10.21 4.60
C ILE A 27 -12.20 -10.25 3.19
N ASP A 28 -13.16 -9.39 2.87
CA ASP A 28 -13.83 -9.39 1.57
C ASP A 28 -13.08 -8.57 0.51
N GLU A 29 -13.39 -8.83 -0.76
CA GLU A 29 -12.72 -8.19 -1.90
C GLU A 29 -12.88 -6.66 -1.90
N ALA A 30 -14.05 -6.15 -1.51
CA ALA A 30 -14.30 -4.72 -1.49
C ALA A 30 -13.45 -4.02 -0.43
N ALA A 31 -13.31 -4.64 0.75
CA ALA A 31 -12.42 -4.16 1.80
C ALA A 31 -10.94 -4.17 1.37
N VAL A 32 -10.49 -5.25 0.71
CA VAL A 32 -9.12 -5.33 0.17
C VAL A 32 -8.89 -4.24 -0.88
N LYS A 33 -9.82 -4.05 -1.83
CA LYS A 33 -9.72 -3.03 -2.87
C LYS A 33 -9.65 -1.62 -2.28
N LYS A 34 -10.48 -1.35 -1.26
CA LYS A 34 -10.50 -0.05 -0.56
C LYS A 34 -9.18 0.21 0.18
N ALA A 35 -8.64 -0.79 0.88
CA ALA A 35 -7.36 -0.67 1.57
C ALA A 35 -6.20 -0.48 0.58
N TYR A 36 -6.20 -1.20 -0.54
CA TYR A 36 -5.24 -1.02 -1.62
C TYR A 36 -5.27 0.39 -2.22
N GLN A 37 -6.44 0.90 -2.58
CA GLN A 37 -6.58 2.26 -3.13
C GLN A 37 -6.07 3.33 -2.16
N LYS A 38 -6.38 3.17 -0.86
CA LYS A 38 -5.85 4.06 0.19
C LYS A 38 -4.33 4.00 0.28
N ALA A 39 -3.75 2.80 0.22
CA ALA A 39 -2.30 2.62 0.25
C ALA A 39 -1.62 3.28 -0.97
N LEU A 40 -2.15 3.09 -2.18
CA LEU A 40 -1.62 3.77 -3.38
C LEU A 40 -1.68 5.29 -3.25
N LEU A 41 -2.81 5.84 -2.83
CA LEU A 41 -2.95 7.29 -2.66
C LEU A 41 -1.96 7.81 -1.60
N PHE A 42 -1.76 7.06 -0.53
CA PHE A 42 -0.84 7.40 0.53
C PHE A 42 0.63 7.42 0.07
N LEU A 43 1.01 6.48 -0.79
CA LEU A 43 2.37 6.30 -1.31
C LEU A 43 2.63 7.06 -2.62
N HIS A 44 1.60 7.70 -3.19
CA HIS A 44 1.73 8.41 -4.46
C HIS A 44 2.76 9.55 -4.35
N PRO A 45 3.67 9.73 -5.33
CA PRO A 45 4.75 10.71 -5.27
C PRO A 45 4.25 12.14 -5.02
N ASP A 46 3.12 12.55 -5.63
CA ASP A 46 2.49 13.85 -5.36
C ASP A 46 2.12 14.04 -3.88
N LYS A 47 1.57 13.00 -3.23
CA LYS A 47 1.17 13.07 -1.81
C LYS A 47 2.38 13.08 -0.89
N LEU A 48 3.44 12.37 -1.23
CA LEU A 48 4.69 12.42 -0.49
C LEU A 48 5.39 13.77 -0.63
N GLN A 49 5.35 14.37 -1.83
CA GLN A 49 5.86 15.71 -2.08
C GLN A 49 5.10 16.75 -1.24
N GLN A 50 3.77 16.68 -1.21
CA GLN A 50 2.92 17.56 -0.40
C GLN A 50 3.19 17.43 1.11
N ARG A 51 3.60 16.25 1.59
CA ARG A 51 3.94 15.98 3.00
C ARG A 51 5.39 16.30 3.36
N GLY A 52 6.21 16.74 2.41
CA GLY A 52 7.62 17.02 2.66
C GLY A 52 8.45 15.78 2.99
N ALA A 53 8.10 14.61 2.43
CA ALA A 53 8.83 13.37 2.67
C ALA A 53 10.31 13.50 2.25
N ALA A 54 11.21 12.91 3.03
CA ALA A 54 12.64 12.90 2.73
C ALA A 54 12.94 12.01 1.51
N MET A 55 14.11 12.21 0.88
CA MET A 55 14.50 11.46 -0.32
C MET A 55 14.45 9.93 -0.12
N HIS A 56 14.99 9.44 1.00
CA HIS A 56 14.98 8.00 1.31
C HIS A 56 13.55 7.46 1.51
N GLN A 57 12.64 8.27 2.08
CA GLN A 57 11.23 7.91 2.27
C GLN A 57 10.50 7.80 0.93
N LYS A 58 10.77 8.72 0.00
CA LYS A 58 10.23 8.66 -1.37
C LYS A 58 10.68 7.40 -2.08
N PHE A 59 11.97 7.05 -1.96
CA PHE A 59 12.50 5.82 -2.55
C PHE A 59 11.84 4.55 -1.98
N ILE A 60 11.70 4.46 -0.65
CA ILE A 60 11.00 3.34 -0.02
C ILE A 60 9.54 3.27 -0.51
N ALA A 61 8.84 4.41 -0.53
CA ALA A 61 7.45 4.46 -0.95
C ALA A 61 7.25 4.09 -2.42
N GLU A 62 8.17 4.48 -3.31
CA GLU A 62 8.17 4.06 -4.72
C GLU A 62 8.26 2.54 -4.84
N LYS A 63 9.22 1.91 -4.14
CA LYS A 63 9.35 0.44 -4.14
C LYS A 63 8.13 -0.27 -3.60
N VAL A 64 7.55 0.24 -2.51
CA VAL A 64 6.31 -0.33 -1.95
C VAL A 64 5.13 -0.13 -2.92
N PHE A 65 5.04 1.03 -3.58
CA PHE A 65 4.00 1.33 -4.57
C PHE A 65 4.05 0.34 -5.74
N ASP A 66 5.23 0.12 -6.31
CA ASP A 66 5.45 -0.82 -7.42
C ASP A 66 5.02 -2.24 -7.03
N ILE A 67 5.47 -2.73 -5.87
CA ILE A 67 5.14 -4.08 -5.35
C ILE A 67 3.63 -4.25 -5.16
N LEU A 68 2.95 -3.22 -4.63
CA LEU A 68 1.50 -3.25 -4.45
C LEU A 68 0.77 -3.31 -5.79
N GLN A 69 1.21 -2.56 -6.80
CA GLN A 69 0.62 -2.60 -8.14
C GLN A 69 0.82 -3.95 -8.82
N GLU A 70 2.02 -4.51 -8.73
CA GLU A 70 2.34 -5.84 -9.28
C GLU A 70 1.50 -6.93 -8.62
N SER A 71 1.49 -6.97 -7.29
CA SER A 71 0.69 -7.94 -6.51
C SER A 71 -0.81 -7.83 -6.79
N TRP A 72 -1.32 -6.62 -7.02
CA TRP A 72 -2.71 -6.41 -7.39
C TRP A 72 -2.99 -6.93 -8.80
N LYS A 73 -2.10 -6.67 -9.75
CA LYS A 73 -2.21 -7.17 -11.13
C LYS A 73 -2.23 -8.69 -11.17
N GLU A 74 -1.36 -9.37 -10.42
CA GLU A 74 -1.32 -10.83 -10.34
C GLU A 74 -2.65 -11.43 -9.87
N ILE A 75 -3.22 -10.89 -8.80
CA ILE A 75 -4.51 -11.39 -8.25
C ILE A 75 -5.65 -11.20 -9.25
N ASN A 76 -5.69 -10.06 -9.95
CA ASN A 76 -6.71 -9.81 -10.96
C ASN A 76 -6.47 -10.61 -12.24
N SER A 77 -5.21 -10.96 -12.56
CA SER A 77 -4.88 -11.81 -13.69
C SER A 77 -5.28 -13.27 -13.46
N VAL A 78 -5.19 -13.77 -12.22
CA VAL A 78 -5.58 -15.14 -11.86
C VAL A 78 -7.10 -15.33 -11.81
N THR A 79 -7.86 -14.24 -11.61
CA THR A 79 -9.33 -14.28 -11.47
C THR A 79 -10.06 -14.36 -12.82
N PHE A 80 -9.35 -14.21 -13.95
CA PHE A 80 -9.89 -14.32 -15.32
C PHE A 80 -9.07 -15.26 -16.24
N GLY A 81 -8.37 -16.23 -15.66
CA GLY A 81 -7.66 -17.29 -16.41
C GLY A 81 -8.41 -18.62 -16.39
#